data_AF-A0A1G7X6F5-F1
#
_entry.id   AF-A0A1G7X6F5-F1
#
_cell.length_a   1.000
_cell.length_b   1.000
_cell.length_c   1.000
_cell.angle_alpha   90.00
_cell.angle_beta   90.00
_cell.angle_gamma   90.00
#
_symmetry.space_group_name_H-M   'P 1'
#
loop_
_entity.id
_entity.type
_entity.pdbx_description
1 polymer ?
#
loop_
_entity_poly.entity_id
_entity_poly.type
_entity_poly.pdbx_seq_one_letter_code
_entity_poly.pdbx_strand_id
1 'polypeptide(L)'
;MPAKYLNISFSMILKLLKIALEKDIVISSIKVAIVVGCILNIINQGDLLYHLNFEKVNWVKLGLCFVVPYSVSTYASVKVKTGRH
;
A
#
# COMPACT_ATOMS: atom_id res chain seq x y z
N MET A 1 -35.23 -10.34 8.74
CA MET A 1 -34.05 -10.26 9.61
C MET A 1 -32.73 -10.01 8.83
N PRO A 2 -32.40 -8.77 8.37
CA PRO A 2 -31.09 -8.48 7.75
C PRO A 2 -30.21 -7.40 8.42
N ALA A 3 -30.76 -6.47 9.22
CA ALA A 3 -30.02 -5.26 9.64
C ALA A 3 -28.82 -5.51 10.58
N LYS A 4 -28.88 -6.54 11.44
CA LYS A 4 -27.83 -6.83 12.44
C LYS A 4 -26.52 -7.29 11.79
N TYR A 5 -26.59 -8.11 10.75
CA TYR A 5 -25.39 -8.61 10.05
C TYR A 5 -24.70 -7.53 9.21
N LEU A 6 -25.48 -6.64 8.59
CA LEU A 6 -24.93 -5.51 7.83
C LEU A 6 -24.16 -4.55 8.74
N ASN A 7 -24.69 -4.25 9.92
CA ASN A 7 -24.02 -3.40 10.91
C ASN A 7 -22.73 -4.04 11.47
N ILE A 8 -22.70 -5.36 11.66
CA ILE A 8 -21.49 -6.07 12.11
C ILE A 8 -20.39 -6.00 11.03
N SER A 9 -20.74 -6.30 9.78
CA SER A 9 -19.80 -6.24 8.65
C SER A 9 -19.23 -4.83 8.47
N PHE A 10 -20.09 -3.82 8.53
CA PHE A 10 -19.68 -2.42 8.45
C PHE A 10 -18.73 -2.01 9.59
N SER A 11 -19.05 -2.37 10.83
CA SER A 11 -18.19 -2.09 12.00
C SER A 11 -16.82 -2.77 11.89
N MET A 12 -16.77 -3.98 11.34
CA MET A 12 -15.51 -4.69 11.11
C MET A 12 -14.63 -3.97 10.09
N ILE A 13 -15.21 -3.51 8.98
CA ILE A 13 -14.49 -2.73 7.96
C ILE A 13 -13.92 -1.45 8.57
N LEU A 14 -14.72 -0.71 9.35
CA LEU A 14 -14.25 0.50 10.02
C LEU A 14 -13.10 0.21 10.99
N LYS A 15 -13.16 -0.90 11.73
CA LYS A 15 -12.06 -1.32 12.62
C LYS A 15 -10.78 -1.60 11.83
N LEU A 16 -10.87 -2.32 10.71
CA LEU A 16 -9.72 -2.61 9.85
C LEU A 16 -9.13 -1.34 9.22
N LEU A 17 -9.98 -0.42 8.75
CA LEU A 17 -9.53 0.88 8.23
C LEU A 17 -8.85 1.71 9.31
N LYS A 18 -9.41 1.73 10.52
CA LYS A 18 -8.80 2.44 11.65
C LYS A 18 -7.42 1.89 11.98
N ILE A 19 -7.25 0.56 11.97
CA ILE A 19 -5.95 -0.09 12.18
C ILE A 19 -4.99 0.23 11.02
N ALA A 20 -5.44 0.14 9.77
CA ALA A 20 -4.63 0.44 8.60
C ALA A 20 -4.10 1.88 8.58
N LEU A 21 -4.85 2.82 9.19
CA LEU A 21 -4.51 4.24 9.32
C LEU A 21 -3.70 4.56 10.59
N GLU A 22 -3.35 3.58 11.41
CA GLU A 22 -2.50 3.82 12.56
C GLU A 22 -1.10 4.28 12.12
N LYS A 23 -0.58 5.26 12.86
CA LYS A 23 0.69 5.93 12.55
C LYS A 23 1.84 4.94 12.36
N ASP A 24 1.94 3.91 13.21
CA ASP A 24 3.02 2.92 13.12
C ASP A 24 2.95 2.11 11.81
N ILE A 25 1.75 1.68 11.42
CA ILE A 25 1.51 0.91 10.18
C ILE A 25 1.77 1.80 8.96
N VAL A 26 1.25 3.03 8.96
CA VAL A 26 1.45 3.97 7.85
C VAL A 26 2.93 4.28 7.66
N ILE A 27 3.66 4.61 8.73
CA ILE A 27 5.09 4.93 8.66
C ILE A 27 5.90 3.72 8.20
N SER A 28 5.65 2.52 8.74
CA SER A 28 6.39 1.33 8.29
C SER A 28 6.10 1.01 6.83
N SER A 29 4.85 1.10 6.39
CA SER A 29 4.45 0.83 5.01
C SER A 29 5.00 1.86 4.03
N ILE A 30 5.07 3.14 4.40
CA ILE A 30 5.73 4.19 3.58
C ILE A 30 7.22 3.88 3.43
N LYS A 31 7.92 3.50 4.50
CA LYS A 31 9.34 3.13 4.42
C LYS A 31 9.57 1.98 3.44
N VAL A 32 8.76 0.92 3.54
CA VAL A 32 8.82 -0.21 2.60
C VAL A 32 8.51 0.25 1.18
N ALA A 33 7.48 1.06 0.99
CA ALA A 33 7.07 1.56 -0.31
C ALA A 33 8.15 2.39 -0.99
N ILE A 34 8.86 3.26 -0.26
CA ILE A 34 9.96 4.06 -0.80
C ILE A 34 11.11 3.16 -1.25
N VAL A 35 11.59 2.27 -0.37
CA VAL A 35 12.74 1.40 -0.67
C VAL A 35 12.43 0.47 -1.85
N VAL A 36 11.34 -0.27 -1.76
CA VAL A 36 10.95 -1.24 -2.79
C VAL A 36 10.53 -0.52 -4.07
N GLY A 37 9.81 0.60 -3.97
CA GLY A 37 9.33 1.35 -5.12
C GLY A 37 10.43 2.04 -5.92
N CYS A 38 11.51 2.49 -5.27
CA CYS A 38 12.70 2.95 -5.99
C CYS A 38 13.37 1.80 -6.76
N ILE A 39 13.56 0.64 -6.11
CA ILE A 39 14.15 -0.54 -6.75
C ILE A 39 13.31 -0.97 -7.95
N LEU A 40 11.99 -1.07 -7.78
CA LEU A 40 11.07 -1.45 -8.85
C LEU A 40 11.08 -0.45 -10.00
N ASN A 41 11.12 0.86 -9.74
CA ASN A 41 11.20 1.86 -10.80
C ASN A 41 12.50 1.76 -11.61
N ILE A 42 13.63 1.54 -10.94
CA ILE A 42 14.93 1.34 -11.60
C ILE A 42 14.88 0.13 -12.52
N ILE A 43 14.38 -1.01 -12.05
CA ILE A 43 14.30 -2.24 -12.85
C ILE A 43 13.28 -2.11 -13.99
N ASN A 44 12.18 -1.39 -13.77
CA ASN A 44 11.05 -1.36 -14.70
C ASN A 44 11.19 -0.34 -15.83
N GLN A 45 11.80 0.81 -15.56
CA GLN A 45 11.94 1.93 -16.50
C GLN A 45 13.06 2.89 -16.07
N GLY A 46 14.07 2.38 -15.35
CA GLY A 46 15.20 3.16 -14.88
C GLY A 46 16.01 3.73 -16.03
N ASP A 47 16.13 3.02 -17.16
CA ASP A 47 16.79 3.53 -18.37
C ASP A 47 16.14 4.83 -18.86
N LEU A 48 14.81 4.91 -18.87
CA LEU A 48 14.10 6.11 -19.32
C LEU A 48 14.30 7.28 -18.36
N LEU A 49 14.32 7.02 -17.05
CA LEU A 49 14.58 8.03 -16.03
C LEU A 49 16.03 8.53 -16.07
N TYR A 50 16.98 7.63 -16.28
CA TYR A 50 18.41 7.95 -16.36
C TYR A 50 18.75 8.77 -17.60
N HIS A 51 18.15 8.44 -18.76
CA HIS A 51 18.32 9.20 -20.00
C HIS A 51 17.43 10.46 -20.08
N LEU A 52 16.74 10.83 -18.98
CA LEU A 52 15.83 12.00 -18.90
C LEU A 52 14.73 12.00 -19.98
N ASN A 53 14.28 10.81 -20.41
CA ASN A 53 13.27 10.64 -21.46
C ASN A 53 11.86 10.59 -20.86
N PHE A 54 11.44 11.69 -20.23
CA PHE A 54 10.19 11.77 -19.48
C PHE A 54 8.93 11.60 -20.32
N GLU A 55 8.99 11.92 -21.62
CA GLU A 55 7.86 11.72 -22.55
C GLU A 55 7.49 10.24 -22.71
N LYS A 56 8.47 9.34 -22.57
CA LYS A 56 8.27 7.89 -22.68
C LYS A 56 8.05 7.21 -21.34
N VAL A 57 8.20 7.92 -20.22
CA VAL A 57 7.97 7.37 -18.89
C VAL A 57 6.48 7.05 -18.73
N ASN A 58 6.19 5.82 -18.32
CA ASN A 58 4.84 5.45 -17.95
C ASN A 58 4.60 5.87 -16.49
N TRP A 59 3.89 6.99 -16.31
CA TRP A 59 3.58 7.57 -15.00
C TRP A 59 2.68 6.67 -14.13
N VAL A 60 1.77 5.91 -14.75
CA VAL A 60 0.95 4.95 -14.02
C VAL A 60 1.82 3.81 -13.49
N LYS A 61 2.71 3.26 -14.33
CA LYS A 61 3.70 2.25 -13.92
C LYS A 61 4.61 2.78 -12.80
N LEU A 62 5.01 4.05 -12.89
CA LEU A 62 5.85 4.72 -11.90
C LEU A 62 5.16 4.77 -10.53
N GLY A 63 3.91 5.24 -10.50
CA GLY A 63 3.10 5.31 -9.28
C GLY A 63 2.81 3.94 -8.69
N LEU A 64 2.46 2.96 -9.52
CA LEU A 64 2.18 1.58 -9.07
C LEU A 64 3.36 0.92 -8.37
N CYS A 65 4.60 1.25 -8.77
CA CYS A 65 5.80 0.77 -8.08
C CYS A 65 5.86 1.18 -6.60
N PHE A 66 5.17 2.24 -6.19
CA PHE A 66 5.05 2.64 -4.78
C PHE A 66 3.74 2.15 -4.14
N VAL A 67 2.63 2.21 -4.88
CA VAL A 67 1.30 1.83 -4.37
C VAL A 67 1.24 0.35 -4.01
N VAL A 68 1.80 -0.53 -4.84
CA VAL A 68 1.81 -1.98 -4.60
C VAL A 68 2.54 -2.35 -3.31
N PRO A 69 3.82 -1.99 -3.09
CA PRO A 69 4.52 -2.33 -1.85
C PRO A 69 3.90 -1.67 -0.61
N TYR A 70 3.36 -0.45 -0.72
CA TYR A 70 2.61 0.16 0.38
C TYR A 70 1.39 -0.69 0.78
N SER A 71 0.61 -1.13 -0.21
CA SER A 71 -0.63 -1.88 0.00
C SER A 71 -0.37 -3.25 0.62
N VAL A 72 0.62 -3.98 0.09
CA VAL A 72 1.00 -5.31 0.61
C VAL A 72 1.59 -5.20 2.02
N SER A 73 2.43 -4.20 2.29
CA SER A 73 2.97 -3.94 3.64
C SER A 73 1.86 -3.60 4.65
N THR A 74 0.91 -2.77 4.24
CA THR A 74 -0.23 -2.37 5.10
C THR A 74 -1.12 -3.57 5.39
N TYR A 75 -1.45 -4.37 4.37
CA TYR A 75 -2.21 -5.61 4.53
C TYR A 75 -1.54 -6.58 5.50
N ALA A 76 -0.23 -6.82 5.34
CA ALA A 76 0.53 -7.70 6.23
C ALA A 76 0.52 -7.19 7.67
N SER A 77 0.70 -5.88 7.87
CA SER A 77 0.72 -5.26 9.20
C SER A 77 -0.65 -5.33 9.90
N VAL A 78 -1.73 -5.03 9.16
CA VAL A 78 -3.11 -5.14 9.67
C VAL A 78 -3.43 -6.60 10.03
N LYS A 79 -3.04 -7.56 9.19
CA LYS A 79 -3.24 -8.99 9.44
C LYS A 79 -2.53 -9.42 10.73
N VAL A 80 -1.27 -9.04 10.92
CA VAL A 80 -0.51 -9.34 12.14
C VAL A 80 -1.14 -8.68 13.37
N LYS A 81 -1.58 -7.42 13.27
CA LYS A 81 -2.18 -6.72 14.41
C LYS A 81 -3.55 -7.29 14.80
N THR A 82 -4.33 -7.76 13.83
CA THR A 82 -5.67 -8.33 14.06
C THR A 82 -5.61 -9.79 14.50
N GLY A 83 -4.57 -10.55 14.13
CA GLY A 83 -4.36 -11.95 14.52
C GLY A 83 -3.64 -12.17 15.86
N ARG A 84 -3.31 -11.09 16.58
CA ARG A 84 -2.66 -11.13 17.91
C ARG A 84 -3.67 -11.18 19.09
N HIS A 85 -4.88 -11.66 18.83
CA HIS A 85 -5.92 -11.88 19.85
C HIS A 85 -5.93 -13.34 20.29
#